data_AF-A0A2D4PLJ3-F1
#
_entry.id   AF-A0A2D4PLJ3-F1
#
_cell.length_a   1.000
_cell.length_b   1.000
_cell.length_c   1.000
_cell.angle_alpha   90.00
_cell.angle_beta   90.00
_cell.angle_gamma   90.00
#
_symmetry.space_group_name_H-M   'P 1'
#
loop_
_entity.id
_entity.type
_entity.pdbx_description
1 polymer ?
#
loop_
_entity_poly.entity_id
_entity_poly.type
_entity_poly.pdbx_seq_one_letter_code
_entity_poly.pdbx_strand_id
1 'polypeptide(L)'
;NHFNEFAGVSEVDYNLYPTRKLQEQWLRSYLEAYKEYKGFGTDVTAKEVEVLYVQVNQFALASHFFWGLWALIQAKYSTIDFDFLGYAVVRFNQYFKMKNEVMALKLPE
;
A
#
# COMPACT_ATOMS: atom_id res chain seq x y z
N ASN A 1 -1.80 -0.78 -2.63
CA ASN A 1 -3.20 -0.53 -2.20
C ASN A 1 -3.62 -1.49 -1.10
N HIS A 2 -3.59 -2.80 -1.32
CA HIS A 2 -4.07 -3.80 -0.36
C HIS A 2 -3.59 -3.58 1.08
N PHE A 3 -2.29 -3.36 1.30
CA PHE A 3 -1.75 -3.07 2.64
C PHE A 3 -2.29 -1.77 3.26
N ASN A 4 -2.58 -0.73 2.47
CA ASN A 4 -3.17 0.52 2.98
C ASN A 4 -4.60 0.27 3.51
N GLU A 5 -5.32 -0.69 2.94
CA GLU A 5 -6.69 -1.03 3.35
C GLU A 5 -6.75 -1.79 4.69
N PHE A 6 -5.61 -2.28 5.21
CA PHE A 6 -5.55 -2.86 6.55
C PHE A 6 -5.92 -1.82 7.62
N ALA A 7 -5.71 -0.53 7.33
CA ALA A 7 -6.09 0.55 8.20
C ALA A 7 -7.59 0.82 8.25
N GLY A 8 -8.40 0.17 7.40
CA GLY A 8 -9.85 0.42 7.31
C GLY A 8 -10.22 1.68 6.52
N VAL A 9 -11.53 1.89 6.36
CA VAL A 9 -12.11 2.99 5.55
C VAL A 9 -12.97 3.92 6.39
N SER A 10 -13.86 3.38 7.23
CA SER A 10 -14.76 4.16 8.09
C SER A 10 -14.06 4.67 9.36
N GLU A 11 -13.24 3.82 9.97
CA GLU A 11 -12.39 4.16 11.11
C GLU A 11 -10.95 3.84 10.71
N VAL A 12 -10.19 4.88 10.35
CA VAL A 12 -8.83 4.69 9.83
C VAL A 12 -7.85 4.56 10.98
N ASP A 13 -7.27 3.37 11.14
CA ASP A 13 -6.21 3.08 12.10
C ASP A 13 -4.93 2.61 11.41
N TYR A 14 -3.97 3.53 11.22
CA TYR A 14 -2.69 3.20 10.61
C TYR A 14 -1.77 2.33 11.49
N ASN A 15 -2.13 2.04 12.75
CA ASN A 15 -1.42 1.04 13.54
C ASN A 15 -1.67 -0.38 13.04
N LEU A 16 -2.75 -0.60 12.27
CA LEU A 16 -3.07 -1.87 11.64
C LEU A 16 -2.29 -2.09 10.33
N TYR A 17 -1.58 -1.08 9.83
CA TYR A 17 -0.74 -1.22 8.65
C TYR A 17 0.29 -2.36 8.86
N PRO A 18 0.43 -3.30 7.91
CA PRO A 18 1.22 -4.49 8.14
C PRO A 18 2.69 -4.13 8.38
N THR A 19 3.26 -4.73 9.42
CA THR A 19 4.70 -4.62 9.71
C THR A 19 5.53 -5.17 8.54
N ARG A 20 6.80 -4.75 8.44
CA ARG A 20 7.73 -5.25 7.41
C ARG A 20 7.75 -6.79 7.33
N LYS A 21 7.81 -7.48 8.49
CA LYS A 21 7.79 -8.94 8.55
C LYS A 21 6.54 -9.53 7.89
N LEU A 22 5.36 -8.97 8.16
CA LEU A 22 4.12 -9.45 7.56
C LEU A 22 4.06 -9.14 6.06
N GLN A 23 4.54 -7.96 5.64
CA GLN A 23 4.63 -7.62 4.23
C GLN A 23 5.53 -8.62 3.48
N GLU A 24 6.74 -8.88 3.98
CA GLU A 24 7.68 -9.83 3.37
C GLU A 24 7.09 -11.24 3.27
N GLN A 25 6.39 -11.72 4.30
CA GLN A 25 5.68 -13.00 4.28
C GLN A 25 4.61 -13.04 3.17
N TRP A 26 3.77 -11.99 3.10
CA TRP A 26 2.72 -11.89 2.09
C TRP A 26 3.30 -11.82 0.67
N LEU A 27 4.36 -11.01 0.48
CA LEU A 27 5.02 -10.82 -0.81
C LEU A 27 5.71 -12.10 -1.29
N ARG A 28 6.32 -12.85 -0.37
CA ARG A 28 6.87 -14.17 -0.66
C ARG A 28 5.80 -15.12 -1.17
N SER A 29 4.68 -15.28 -0.44
CA SER A 29 3.58 -16.15 -0.87
C SER A 29 2.97 -15.71 -2.20
N TYR A 30 2.87 -14.39 -2.44
CA TYR A 30 2.45 -13.85 -3.73
C TYR A 30 3.40 -14.25 -4.87
N LEU A 31 4.71 -14.12 -4.67
CA LEU A 31 5.73 -14.48 -5.66
C LEU A 31 5.76 -15.98 -5.93
N GLU A 32 5.63 -16.80 -4.88
CA GLU A 32 5.55 -18.27 -4.99
C GLU A 32 4.36 -18.68 -5.89
N ALA A 33 3.17 -18.16 -5.58
CA ALA A 33 1.97 -18.42 -6.38
C ALA A 33 2.09 -17.88 -7.82
N TYR A 34 2.69 -16.71 -8.00
CA TYR A 34 2.92 -16.12 -9.32
C TYR A 34 3.86 -16.98 -10.17
N LYS A 35 4.99 -17.44 -9.61
CA LYS A 35 5.94 -18.29 -10.32
C LYS A 35 5.35 -19.65 -10.66
N GLU A 36 4.59 -20.25 -9.74
CA GLU A 36 3.88 -21.51 -9.97
C GLU A 36 2.93 -21.37 -11.16
N TYR A 37 2.08 -20.34 -11.13
CA TYR A 37 1.13 -20.05 -12.22
C TYR A 37 1.82 -19.83 -13.57
N LYS A 38 3.02 -19.23 -13.58
CA LYS A 38 3.80 -18.98 -14.80
C LYS A 38 4.68 -20.16 -15.23
N GLY A 39 4.74 -21.25 -14.46
CA GLY A 39 5.59 -22.40 -14.76
C GLY A 39 7.09 -22.15 -14.52
N PHE A 40 7.45 -21.19 -13.66
CA PHE A 40 8.84 -20.86 -13.31
C PHE A 40 9.35 -21.62 -12.06
N GLY A 41 8.56 -22.55 -11.52
CA GLY A 41 8.80 -23.19 -10.23
C GLY A 41 8.20 -22.40 -9.07
N THR A 42 8.60 -22.73 -7.83
CA THR A 42 8.09 -22.06 -6.61
C THR A 42 9.19 -21.43 -5.76
N ASP A 43 10.46 -21.60 -6.10
CA ASP A 43 11.56 -21.03 -5.33
C ASP A 43 11.57 -19.49 -5.44
N VAL A 44 11.64 -18.80 -4.30
CA VAL A 44 11.65 -17.34 -4.21
C VAL A 44 12.82 -16.89 -3.35
N THR A 45 13.68 -16.07 -3.91
CA THR A 45 14.86 -15.57 -3.22
C THR A 45 14.52 -14.40 -2.29
N ALA A 46 15.35 -14.15 -1.27
CA ALA A 46 15.21 -12.96 -0.43
C ALA A 46 15.33 -11.65 -1.24
N LYS A 47 16.19 -11.65 -2.28
CA LYS A 47 16.36 -10.49 -3.17
C LYS A 47 15.09 -10.15 -3.93
N GLU A 48 14.37 -11.15 -4.43
CA GLU A 48 13.09 -10.92 -5.13
C GLU A 48 12.02 -10.32 -4.19
N VAL A 49 11.96 -10.80 -2.95
CA VAL A 49 11.05 -10.25 -1.93
C VAL A 49 11.42 -8.79 -1.63
N GLU A 50 12.71 -8.48 -1.44
CA GLU A 50 13.15 -7.12 -1.14
C GLU A 50 12.89 -6.14 -2.30
N VAL A 51 13.15 -6.56 -3.55
CA VAL A 51 12.79 -5.77 -4.74
C VAL A 51 11.30 -5.44 -4.74
N LEU A 52 10.45 -6.44 -4.53
CA LEU A 52 9.00 -6.23 -4.55
C LEU A 52 8.54 -5.40 -3.34
N TYR A 53 9.16 -5.57 -2.17
CA TYR A 53 8.89 -4.77 -0.97
C TYR A 53 9.12 -3.28 -1.24
N VAL A 54 10.26 -2.91 -1.83
CA VAL A 54 10.57 -1.52 -2.19
C VAL A 54 9.51 -0.97 -3.15
N GLN A 55 9.20 -1.70 -4.22
CA GLN A 55 8.22 -1.29 -5.21
C GLN A 55 6.82 -1.11 -4.59
N VAL A 56 6.34 -2.08 -3.82
CA VAL A 56 5.00 -2.04 -3.21
C VAL A 56 4.87 -0.88 -2.22
N ASN A 57 5.90 -0.60 -1.43
CA ASN A 57 5.87 0.53 -0.50
C ASN A 57 5.85 1.87 -1.25
N GLN A 58 6.59 2.03 -2.35
CA GLN A 58 6.48 3.23 -3.21
C GLN A 58 5.06 3.39 -3.78
N PHE A 59 4.42 2.31 -4.20
CA PHE A 59 3.02 2.32 -4.64
C PHE A 59 2.01 2.56 -3.50
N ALA A 60 2.40 2.36 -2.24
CA ALA A 60 1.57 2.74 -1.10
C ALA A 60 1.36 4.26 -1.05
N LEU A 61 2.40 5.05 -1.36
CA LEU A 61 2.29 6.51 -1.50
C LEU A 61 1.35 6.89 -2.64
N ALA A 62 1.53 6.27 -3.82
CA ALA A 62 0.67 6.52 -4.97
C ALA A 62 -0.82 6.22 -4.64
N SER A 63 -1.08 5.15 -3.90
CA SER A 63 -2.42 4.82 -3.42
C SER A 63 -2.98 5.88 -2.46
N HIS A 64 -2.23 6.35 -1.46
CA HIS A 64 -2.69 7.42 -0.57
C HIS A 64 -3.06 8.68 -1.34
N PHE A 65 -2.20 9.09 -2.27
CA PHE A 65 -2.44 10.30 -3.07
C PHE A 65 -3.67 10.14 -3.98
N PHE A 66 -3.79 9.00 -4.66
CA PHE A 66 -4.91 8.68 -5.54
C PHE A 66 -6.25 8.73 -4.79
N TRP A 67 -6.35 8.02 -3.66
CA TRP A 67 -7.58 7.96 -2.90
C TRP A 67 -7.91 9.26 -2.17
N GLY A 68 -6.90 10.05 -1.78
CA GLY A 68 -7.10 11.40 -1.29
C GLY A 68 -7.76 12.29 -2.36
N LEU A 69 -7.26 12.25 -3.59
CA LEU A 69 -7.83 13.01 -4.70
C LEU A 69 -9.25 12.53 -5.07
N TRP A 70 -9.44 11.22 -5.16
CA TRP A 70 -10.75 10.63 -5.41
C TRP A 70 -11.77 11.10 -4.36
N ALA A 71 -11.39 11.09 -3.08
CA ALA A 71 -12.27 11.49 -1.99
C ALA A 71 -12.59 13.00 -2.03
N LEU A 72 -11.62 13.87 -2.35
CA LEU A 72 -11.91 15.30 -2.56
C LEU A 72 -12.94 15.55 -3.65
N ILE A 73 -12.86 14.80 -4.75
CA ILE A 73 -13.84 14.89 -5.84
C ILE A 73 -15.21 14.40 -5.35
N GLN A 74 -15.25 13.27 -4.64
CA GLN A 74 -16.50 12.72 -4.09
C GLN A 74 -17.14 13.64 -3.06
N ALA A 75 -16.37 14.36 -2.25
CA ALA A 75 -16.91 15.34 -1.29
C ALA A 75 -17.79 16.42 -1.95
N LYS A 76 -17.58 16.70 -3.25
CA LYS A 76 -18.39 17.65 -4.01
C LYS A 76 -19.57 17.02 -4.76
N TYR A 77 -19.39 15.80 -5.28
CA TYR A 77 -20.33 15.24 -6.26
C TYR A 77 -21.07 13.98 -5.79
N SER A 78 -20.62 13.31 -4.74
CA SER A 78 -21.21 12.06 -4.28
C SER A 78 -22.52 12.30 -3.53
N THR A 79 -23.45 11.35 -3.65
CA THR A 79 -24.69 11.31 -2.86
C THR A 79 -24.61 10.29 -1.72
N ILE A 80 -23.47 9.62 -1.55
CA ILE A 80 -23.25 8.64 -0.48
C ILE A 80 -23.03 9.39 0.84
N ASP A 81 -23.70 8.93 1.90
CA ASP A 81 -23.51 9.44 3.26
C ASP A 81 -22.18 8.92 3.85
N PHE A 82 -21.11 9.65 3.58
CA PHE A 82 -19.75 9.36 4.01
C PHE A 82 -18.94 10.65 4.11
N ASP A 83 -18.06 10.76 5.12
CA ASP A 83 -17.18 11.91 5.28
C ASP A 83 -15.98 11.85 4.31
N PHE A 84 -16.26 12.14 3.04
CA PHE A 84 -15.25 12.14 1.99
C PHE A 84 -14.15 13.19 2.21
N LEU A 85 -14.49 14.36 2.75
CA LEU A 85 -13.50 15.41 2.99
C LEU A 85 -12.54 15.01 4.12
N GLY A 86 -13.07 14.52 5.24
CA GLY A 86 -12.27 13.97 6.33
C GLY A 86 -11.40 12.81 5.87
N TYR A 87 -11.96 11.89 5.08
CA TYR A 87 -11.20 10.78 4.51
C TYR A 87 -10.06 11.27 3.61
N ALA A 88 -10.31 12.26 2.74
CA ALA A 88 -9.27 12.84 1.89
C ALA A 88 -8.10 13.40 2.72
N VAL A 89 -8.40 14.16 3.77
CA VAL A 89 -7.40 14.73 4.68
C VAL A 89 -6.56 13.62 5.32
N VAL A 90 -7.19 12.56 5.83
CA VAL A 90 -6.49 11.41 6.43
C VAL A 90 -5.54 10.76 5.41
N ARG A 91 -6.00 10.53 4.18
CA ARG A 91 -5.18 9.91 3.12
C ARG A 91 -3.97 10.78 2.74
N PHE A 92 -4.14 12.09 2.57
CA PHE A 92 -3.02 12.98 2.25
C PHE A 92 -2.03 13.13 3.41
N ASN A 93 -2.52 13.23 4.65
CA ASN A 93 -1.65 13.30 5.82
C ASN A 93 -0.76 12.06 5.92
N GLN A 94 -1.31 10.87 5.67
CA GLN A 94 -0.52 9.64 5.67
C GLN A 94 0.49 9.58 4.51
N TYR A 95 0.12 10.07 3.32
CA TYR A 95 1.08 10.22 2.21
C TYR A 95 2.30 11.04 2.65
N PHE A 96 2.09 12.25 3.19
CA PHE A 96 3.19 13.12 3.59
C PHE A 96 4.00 12.55 4.76
N LYS A 97 3.35 11.88 5.71
CA LYS A 97 4.00 11.19 6.83
C LYS A 97 4.98 10.12 6.36
N MET A 98 4.57 9.27 5.42
CA MET A 98 5.36 8.13 4.95
C MET A 98 6.38 8.50 3.86
N LYS A 99 6.20 9.64 3.18
CA LYS A 99 6.92 9.99 1.96
C LYS A 99 8.44 9.87 2.09
N ASN A 100 9.02 10.46 3.12
CA ASN A 100 10.48 10.51 3.25
C ASN A 100 11.07 9.12 3.49
N GLU A 101 10.46 8.32 4.37
CA GLU A 101 10.91 6.96 4.68
C GLU A 101 10.82 6.05 3.45
N VAL A 102 9.67 6.05 2.77
CA VAL A 102 9.45 5.21 1.60
C VAL A 102 10.35 5.62 0.42
N MET A 103 10.56 6.92 0.20
CA MET A 103 11.44 7.41 -0.88
C MET A 103 12.93 7.15 -0.59
N ALA A 104 13.30 6.91 0.65
CA ALA A 104 14.66 6.53 1.04
C ALA A 104 14.98 5.06 0.71
N LEU A 105 13.97 4.20 0.54
CA LEU A 105 14.16 2.80 0.16
C LEU A 105 14.91 2.68 -1.17
N LYS A 106 15.87 1.77 -1.21
CA LYS A 106 16.70 1.47 -2.40
C LYS A 106 16.49 0.03 -2.81
N LEU A 107 16.49 -0.20 -4.12
CA LEU A 107 16.51 -1.56 -4.64
C LEU A 107 17.82 -2.25 -4.17
N PRO A 108 17.76 -3.54 -3.82
CA PRO A 108 18.97 -4.30 -3.48
C PRO A 108 19.88 -4.44 -4.71
N GLU A 109 21.19 -4.37 -4.49
CA GLU A 109 22.23 -4.62 -5.52
C GLU A 109 22.14 -6.03 -6.10
#